data_AF-A0A8X7RSF8-F1
#
_entry.id   AF-A0A8X7RSF8-F1
#
_cell.length_a   1.000
_cell.length_b   1.000
_cell.length_c   1.000
_cell.angle_alpha   90.00
_cell.angle_beta   90.00
_cell.angle_gamma   90.00
#
_symmetry.space_group_name_H-M   'P 1'
#
loop_
_entity.id
_entity.type
_entity.pdbx_description
1 polymer ?
#
loop_
_entity_poly.entity_id
_entity_poly.type
_entity_poly.pdbx_seq_one_letter_code
_entity_poly.pdbx_strand_id
1 'polypeptide(L)'
;MNRGGNSKKRPPPSNTLPPGKHRATATPSPSAVAGSLEDEFVDEDVFVDEVDEESLILRDMEEREAVSARSSTWARPPLSPAYLANSQSIIFQQLEIDYVIKEVHKELLPGSSGQAAVIRIFGVTREGHSVCCFVHGFEPYFYISCPPGMGPDDISRFHQSLEFGNPKPEEASGYALTTTTKTEDSKVEDGPGRRSRN
;
A
#
# COMPACT_ATOMS: atom_id res chain seq x y z
N MET A 1 -29.31 -41.15 23.60
CA MET A 1 -30.33 -40.19 23.11
C MET A 1 -29.85 -39.63 21.79
N ASN A 2 -30.71 -39.72 20.78
CA ASN A 2 -30.46 -39.48 19.36
C ASN A 2 -30.63 -37.97 18.99
N ARG A 3 -30.17 -37.61 17.77
CA ARG A 3 -30.36 -36.39 16.94
C ARG A 3 -29.02 -35.65 16.71
N GLY A 4 -28.39 -35.64 15.54
CA GLY A 4 -28.89 -35.78 14.17
C GLY A 4 -29.30 -34.41 13.62
N GLY A 5 -28.33 -33.59 13.18
CA GLY A 5 -28.53 -32.23 12.65
C GLY A 5 -28.02 -32.12 11.21
N ASN A 6 -28.96 -31.97 10.28
CA ASN A 6 -28.85 -32.18 8.85
C ASN A 6 -28.20 -31.01 8.10
N SER A 7 -27.22 -31.28 7.22
CA SER A 7 -26.60 -30.30 6.32
C SER A 7 -27.51 -30.01 5.11
N LYS A 8 -28.23 -28.88 5.11
CA LYS A 8 -28.97 -28.41 3.92
C LYS A 8 -28.06 -27.57 3.03
N LYS A 9 -27.50 -28.21 1.99
CA LYS A 9 -26.82 -27.55 0.87
C LYS A 9 -27.84 -26.74 0.04
N ARG A 10 -27.51 -25.50 -0.28
CA ARG A 10 -28.31 -24.56 -1.09
C ARG A 10 -28.18 -24.93 -2.58
N PRO A 11 -29.27 -25.00 -3.37
CA PRO A 11 -29.16 -25.25 -4.81
C PRO A 11 -28.75 -23.96 -5.57
N PRO A 12 -28.14 -24.10 -6.77
CA PRO A 12 -27.72 -22.96 -7.59
C PRO A 12 -28.91 -22.31 -8.32
N PRO A 13 -28.88 -21.00 -8.62
CA PRO A 13 -29.94 -20.33 -9.36
C PRO A 13 -29.89 -20.66 -10.86
N SER A 14 -31.06 -20.96 -11.43
CA SER A 14 -31.29 -21.20 -12.86
C SER A 14 -31.39 -19.87 -13.62
N ASN A 15 -30.52 -19.64 -14.61
CA ASN A 15 -30.70 -18.57 -15.59
C ASN A 15 -31.57 -19.06 -16.75
N THR A 16 -32.78 -18.52 -16.89
CA THR A 16 -33.61 -18.64 -18.09
C THR A 16 -33.79 -17.26 -18.72
N LEU A 17 -33.20 -17.05 -19.90
CA LEU A 17 -33.42 -15.90 -20.76
C LEU A 17 -34.74 -16.06 -21.54
N PRO A 18 -35.56 -15.00 -21.75
CA PRO A 18 -36.68 -15.05 -22.69
C PRO A 18 -36.21 -14.80 -24.14
N PRO A 19 -36.93 -15.35 -25.15
CA PRO A 19 -36.47 -15.39 -26.54
C PRO A 19 -36.82 -14.11 -27.32
N GLY A 20 -35.85 -13.63 -28.10
CA GLY A 20 -36.04 -12.59 -29.11
C GLY A 20 -36.85 -13.07 -30.30
N LYS A 21 -37.76 -12.21 -30.79
CA LYS A 21 -38.49 -12.40 -32.05
C LYS A 21 -37.92 -11.46 -33.10
N HIS A 22 -37.01 -11.95 -33.92
CA HIS A 22 -36.74 -11.38 -35.24
C HIS A 22 -37.72 -12.00 -36.23
N ARG A 23 -38.55 -11.17 -36.87
CA ARG A 23 -39.37 -11.56 -38.01
C ARG A 23 -38.86 -10.84 -39.24
N ALA A 24 -38.25 -11.61 -40.14
CA ALA A 24 -37.92 -11.21 -41.50
C ALA A 24 -39.05 -11.66 -42.43
N THR A 25 -39.45 -10.81 -43.36
CA THR A 25 -40.12 -11.14 -44.64
C THR A 25 -40.07 -9.86 -45.49
N ALA A 26 -39.18 -9.77 -46.46
CA ALA A 26 -39.31 -10.27 -47.83
C ALA A 26 -39.98 -9.26 -48.77
N THR A 27 -39.20 -8.82 -49.75
CA THR A 27 -39.48 -7.97 -50.91
C THR A 27 -40.64 -8.51 -51.77
N PRO A 28 -41.31 -7.64 -52.54
CA PRO A 28 -41.03 -7.69 -53.98
C PRO A 28 -41.00 -6.31 -54.68
N SER A 29 -40.05 -6.15 -55.59
CA SER A 29 -40.06 -5.23 -56.74
C SER A 29 -41.17 -5.62 -57.74
N PRO A 30 -41.74 -4.74 -58.61
CA PRO A 30 -40.97 -4.20 -59.74
C PRO A 30 -41.38 -2.83 -60.32
N SER A 31 -40.46 -2.32 -61.14
CA SER A 31 -40.66 -1.74 -62.47
C SER A 31 -40.38 -0.25 -62.66
N ALA A 32 -39.66 -0.02 -63.75
CA ALA A 32 -38.96 1.19 -64.14
C ALA A 32 -39.90 2.25 -64.73
N VAL A 33 -39.59 3.51 -64.45
CA VAL A 33 -39.80 4.62 -65.40
C VAL A 33 -38.67 5.62 -65.20
N ALA A 34 -37.94 5.91 -66.28
CA ALA A 34 -36.89 6.91 -66.33
C ALA A 34 -37.48 8.31 -66.48
N GLY A 35 -36.92 9.30 -65.79
CA GLY A 35 -37.12 10.71 -66.14
C GLY A 35 -36.70 11.69 -65.05
N SER A 36 -35.75 12.57 -65.41
CA SER A 36 -35.62 13.95 -64.94
C SER A 36 -35.16 14.12 -63.48
N LEU A 37 -33.87 14.41 -63.26
CA LEU A 37 -33.35 15.76 -63.00
C LEU A 37 -33.72 16.27 -61.59
N GLU A 38 -32.65 16.37 -60.77
CA GLU A 38 -32.41 17.36 -59.70
C GLU A 38 -33.24 17.22 -58.40
N ASP A 39 -32.54 17.47 -57.29
CA ASP A 39 -33.01 17.50 -55.90
C ASP A 39 -33.39 16.19 -55.20
N GLU A 40 -32.37 15.47 -54.69
CA GLU A 40 -32.50 14.79 -53.39
C GLU A 40 -31.21 15.03 -52.58
N PHE A 41 -31.20 16.13 -51.82
CA PHE A 41 -30.44 16.19 -50.58
C PHE A 41 -30.95 15.05 -49.71
N VAL A 42 -30.23 13.93 -49.69
CA VAL A 42 -30.45 12.87 -48.72
C VAL A 42 -29.96 13.45 -47.38
N ASP A 43 -30.84 14.15 -46.66
CA ASP A 43 -30.68 14.29 -45.23
C ASP A 43 -30.85 12.88 -44.69
N GLU A 44 -29.72 12.21 -44.55
CA GLU A 44 -29.61 11.01 -43.74
C GLU A 44 -29.96 11.48 -42.33
N ASP A 45 -31.24 11.42 -41.99
CA ASP A 45 -31.77 11.50 -40.64
C ASP A 45 -31.07 10.39 -39.84
N VAL A 46 -29.84 10.64 -39.43
CA VAL A 46 -29.21 10.00 -38.29
C VAL A 46 -30.13 10.40 -37.16
N PHE A 47 -31.11 9.54 -36.87
CA PHE A 47 -31.82 9.54 -35.60
C PHE A 47 -30.74 9.44 -34.53
N VAL A 48 -30.22 10.60 -34.11
CA VAL A 48 -29.51 10.72 -32.85
C VAL A 48 -30.59 10.34 -31.86
N ASP A 49 -30.53 9.12 -31.34
CA ASP A 49 -31.32 8.73 -30.19
C ASP A 49 -31.00 9.80 -29.13
N GLU A 50 -31.88 10.79 -29.02
CA GLU A 50 -31.82 11.85 -28.04
C GLU A 50 -32.06 11.15 -26.70
N VAL A 51 -30.98 10.57 -26.18
CA VAL A 51 -30.92 10.00 -24.85
C VAL A 51 -31.15 11.18 -23.94
N ASP A 52 -32.40 11.33 -23.52
CA ASP A 52 -32.86 12.36 -22.62
C ASP A 52 -31.83 12.54 -21.50
N GLU A 53 -31.20 13.72 -21.44
CA GLU A 53 -30.11 13.98 -20.49
C GLU A 53 -30.56 13.71 -19.05
N GLU A 54 -31.86 13.91 -18.77
CA GLU A 54 -32.49 13.61 -17.50
C GLU A 54 -32.48 12.11 -17.20
N SER A 55 -32.72 11.26 -18.21
CA SER A 55 -32.62 9.80 -18.09
C SER A 55 -31.19 9.31 -17.82
N LEU A 56 -30.17 9.97 -18.40
CA LEU A 56 -28.77 9.67 -18.14
C LEU A 56 -28.37 10.05 -16.72
N ILE A 57 -28.84 11.20 -16.23
CA ILE A 57 -28.60 11.68 -14.86
C ILE A 57 -29.26 10.74 -13.84
N LEU A 58 -30.52 10.34 -14.06
CA LEU A 58 -31.21 9.40 -13.19
C LEU A 58 -30.50 8.04 -13.12
N ARG A 59 -30.02 7.54 -14.26
CA ARG A 59 -29.24 6.30 -14.31
C ARG A 59 -27.92 6.40 -13.55
N ASP A 60 -27.20 7.51 -13.68
CA ASP A 60 -25.95 7.75 -12.91
C ASP A 60 -26.23 7.81 -11.41
N MET A 61 -27.30 8.50 -10.98
CA MET A 61 -27.70 8.56 -9.59
C MET A 61 -28.04 7.18 -9.03
N GLU A 62 -28.84 6.39 -9.73
CA GLU A 62 -29.22 5.04 -9.32
C GLU A 62 -28.00 4.11 -9.26
N GLU A 63 -27.07 4.23 -10.22
CA GLU A 63 -25.82 3.48 -10.21
C GLU A 63 -24.96 3.84 -8.99
N ARG A 64 -24.83 5.13 -8.67
CA ARG A 64 -24.09 5.61 -7.49
C ARG A 64 -24.73 5.17 -6.19
N GLU A 65 -26.05 5.15 -6.11
CA GLU A 65 -26.79 4.61 -4.96
C GLU A 65 -26.56 3.10 -4.81
N ALA A 66 -26.61 2.34 -5.90
CA ALA A 66 -26.30 0.91 -5.88
C ALA A 66 -24.85 0.65 -5.44
N VAL A 67 -23.89 1.48 -5.87
CA VAL A 67 -22.49 1.43 -5.42
C VAL A 67 -22.37 1.76 -3.93
N SER A 68 -23.10 2.77 -3.45
CA SER A 68 -23.13 3.15 -2.04
C SER A 68 -23.70 2.02 -1.17
N ALA A 69 -24.84 1.46 -1.56
CA ALA A 69 -25.51 0.38 -0.85
C ALA A 69 -24.63 -0.87 -0.70
N ARG A 70 -23.97 -1.31 -1.78
CA ARG A 70 -23.03 -2.44 -1.71
C ARG A 70 -21.82 -2.14 -0.83
N SER A 71 -21.33 -0.89 -0.83
CA SER A 71 -20.18 -0.49 -0.01
C SER A 71 -20.54 -0.44 1.48
N SER A 72 -21.77 -0.05 1.80
CA SER A 72 -22.26 0.06 3.19
C SER A 72 -22.28 -1.29 3.91
N THR A 73 -22.49 -2.39 3.18
CA THR A 73 -22.52 -3.74 3.73
C THR A 73 -21.16 -4.19 4.28
N TRP A 74 -20.07 -3.65 3.73
CA TRP A 74 -18.70 -4.04 4.05
C TRP A 74 -17.89 -2.90 4.69
N ALA A 75 -18.54 -1.76 4.91
CA ALA A 75 -17.91 -0.62 5.55
C ALA A 75 -17.60 -0.92 7.03
N ARG A 76 -16.54 -0.30 7.55
CA ARG A 76 -16.25 -0.34 8.98
C ARG A 76 -17.28 0.48 9.76
N PRO A 77 -17.50 0.18 11.05
CA PRO A 77 -18.35 1.00 11.89
C PRO A 77 -17.88 2.48 11.94
N PRO A 78 -18.80 3.45 12.01
CA PRO A 78 -18.45 4.85 12.12
C PRO A 78 -17.73 5.15 13.44
N LEU A 79 -16.83 6.12 13.43
CA LEU A 79 -16.09 6.55 14.63
C LEU A 79 -17.02 7.24 15.62
N SER A 80 -16.82 6.97 16.92
CA SER A 80 -17.52 7.69 17.98
C SER A 80 -17.06 9.16 18.08
N PRO A 81 -17.91 10.09 18.55
CA PRO A 81 -17.52 11.48 18.76
C PRO A 81 -16.33 11.66 19.72
N ALA A 82 -16.13 10.72 20.65
CA ALA A 82 -15.00 10.76 21.59
C ALA A 82 -13.64 10.61 20.89
N TYR A 83 -13.55 9.80 19.83
CA TYR A 83 -12.34 9.72 19.01
C TYR A 83 -12.08 11.03 18.26
N LEU A 84 -13.11 11.67 17.72
CA LEU A 84 -12.98 12.93 16.98
C LEU A 84 -12.60 14.11 17.89
N ALA A 85 -13.08 14.10 19.14
CA ALA A 85 -12.77 15.09 20.15
C ALA A 85 -11.42 14.84 20.86
N ASN A 86 -10.69 13.78 20.50
CA ASN A 86 -9.47 13.32 21.18
C ASN A 86 -9.65 13.14 22.70
N SER A 87 -10.85 12.77 23.16
CA SER A 87 -11.19 12.67 24.58
C SER A 87 -10.97 11.27 25.17
N GLN A 88 -10.56 10.31 24.34
CA GLN A 88 -10.26 8.94 24.77
C GLN A 88 -8.99 8.40 24.11
N SER A 89 -8.36 7.43 24.75
CA SER A 89 -7.20 6.72 24.20
C SER A 89 -7.59 5.81 23.03
N ILE A 90 -6.70 5.67 22.06
CA ILE A 90 -6.83 4.72 20.96
C ILE A 90 -6.10 3.43 21.35
N ILE A 91 -6.86 2.36 21.63
CA ILE A 91 -6.34 1.05 22.00
C ILE A 91 -6.60 0.09 20.85
N PHE A 92 -5.54 -0.49 20.28
CA PHE A 92 -5.65 -1.35 19.10
C PHE A 92 -4.61 -2.46 19.09
N GLN A 93 -4.93 -3.55 18.41
CA GLN A 93 -4.00 -4.64 18.16
C GLN A 93 -3.22 -4.35 16.88
N GLN A 94 -1.88 -4.34 16.97
CA GLN A 94 -1.02 -4.22 15.80
C GLN A 94 -1.09 -5.48 14.92
N LEU A 95 -0.99 -5.27 13.61
CA LEU A 95 -0.98 -6.32 12.60
C LEU A 95 0.28 -6.27 11.75
N GLU A 96 0.69 -5.08 11.32
CA GLU A 96 1.83 -4.88 10.43
C GLU A 96 2.57 -3.59 10.78
N ILE A 97 3.87 -3.59 10.55
CA ILE A 97 4.74 -2.44 10.74
C ILE A 97 5.55 -2.24 9.49
N ASP A 98 5.60 -1.00 9.00
CA ASP A 98 6.56 -0.59 7.98
C ASP A 98 7.19 0.76 8.34
N TYR A 99 8.09 1.26 7.50
CA TYR A 99 8.63 2.60 7.62
C TYR A 99 8.62 3.32 6.28
N VAL A 100 8.56 4.65 6.36
CA VAL A 100 8.57 5.55 5.23
C VAL A 100 9.46 6.75 5.54
N ILE A 101 10.19 7.24 4.55
CA ILE A 101 11.01 8.44 4.68
C ILE A 101 10.16 9.65 4.29
N LYS A 102 10.07 10.64 5.19
CA LYS A 102 9.20 11.83 5.04
C LYS A 102 9.86 13.06 5.64
N GLU A 103 9.35 14.25 5.32
CA GLU A 103 9.73 15.46 6.07
C GLU A 103 9.36 15.29 7.57
N VAL A 104 10.24 15.77 8.44
CA VAL A 104 10.05 15.73 9.88
C VAL A 104 8.76 16.45 10.29
N HIS A 105 8.03 15.86 11.24
CA HIS A 105 6.80 16.44 11.77
C HIS A 105 7.11 17.63 12.71
N LYS A 106 6.97 18.86 12.19
CA LYS A 106 7.39 20.10 12.86
C LYS A 106 6.76 20.33 14.24
N GLU A 107 5.51 19.89 14.44
CA GLU A 107 4.83 20.06 15.74
C GLU A 107 5.30 19.06 16.80
N LEU A 108 5.71 17.84 16.38
CA LEU A 108 6.13 16.79 17.31
C LEU A 108 7.62 16.88 17.62
N LEU A 109 8.41 17.36 16.66
CA LEU A 109 9.86 17.47 16.73
C LEU A 109 10.30 18.90 16.38
N PRO A 110 10.02 19.88 17.26
CA PRO A 110 10.44 21.25 17.03
C PRO A 110 11.96 21.37 17.00
N GLY A 111 12.50 22.01 15.95
CA GLY A 111 13.94 22.21 15.76
C GLY A 111 14.63 21.14 14.91
N SER A 112 13.98 20.01 14.66
CA SER A 112 14.46 19.01 13.71
C SER A 112 14.04 19.40 12.28
N SER A 113 14.92 19.17 11.31
CA SER A 113 14.68 19.50 9.89
C SER A 113 15.17 18.40 8.97
N GLY A 114 14.69 18.40 7.73
CA GLY A 114 15.04 17.39 6.73
C GLY A 114 14.10 16.19 6.72
N GLN A 115 14.62 15.08 6.21
CA GLN A 115 13.87 13.82 6.11
C GLN A 115 14.15 12.93 7.32
N ALA A 116 13.10 12.29 7.84
CA ALA A 116 13.19 11.30 8.91
C ALA A 116 12.40 10.04 8.55
N ALA A 117 12.85 8.92 9.13
CA ALA A 117 12.09 7.68 9.11
C ALA A 117 10.88 7.81 10.04
N VAL A 118 9.70 7.50 9.51
CA VAL A 118 8.44 7.43 10.25
C VAL A 118 7.96 6.00 10.21
N ILE A 119 7.80 5.39 11.37
CA ILE A 119 7.29 4.02 11.50
C ILE A 119 5.76 4.09 11.39
N ARG A 120 5.16 3.29 10.51
CA ARG A 120 3.70 3.14 10.44
C ARG A 120 3.32 1.81 11.08
N ILE A 121 2.41 1.88 12.04
CA ILE A 121 1.86 0.70 12.70
C ILE A 121 0.39 0.59 12.28
N PHE A 122 0.08 -0.48 11.58
CA PHE A 122 -1.27 -0.80 11.14
C PHE A 122 -1.93 -1.75 12.14
N GLY A 123 -3.22 -1.55 12.38
CA GLY A 123 -3.95 -2.45 13.26
C GLY A 123 -5.44 -2.19 13.32
N VAL A 124 -6.08 -2.84 14.29
CA VAL A 124 -7.54 -2.76 14.50
C VAL A 124 -7.89 -2.55 15.96
N THR A 125 -8.83 -1.65 16.24
CA THR A 125 -9.39 -1.48 17.59
C THR A 125 -10.32 -2.64 17.95
N ARG A 126 -10.68 -2.75 19.24
CA ARG A 126 -11.67 -3.73 19.70
C ARG A 126 -13.03 -3.54 19.03
N GLU A 127 -13.38 -2.31 18.67
CA GLU A 127 -14.63 -1.94 17.99
C GLU A 127 -14.59 -2.19 16.47
N GLY A 128 -13.45 -2.61 15.92
CA GLY A 128 -13.30 -2.93 14.49
C GLY A 128 -12.88 -1.75 13.61
N HIS A 129 -12.38 -0.65 14.18
CA HIS A 129 -11.83 0.46 13.39
C HIS A 129 -10.41 0.13 12.89
N SER A 130 -10.11 0.51 11.65
CA SER A 130 -8.73 0.50 11.14
C SER A 130 -7.92 1.62 11.78
N VAL A 131 -6.69 1.32 12.18
CA VAL A 131 -5.74 2.31 12.70
C VAL A 131 -4.48 2.29 11.85
N CYS A 132 -3.97 3.48 11.53
CA CYS A 132 -2.62 3.71 11.03
C CYS A 132 -1.96 4.72 11.96
N CYS A 133 -1.06 4.25 12.82
CA CYS A 133 -0.33 5.08 13.77
C CYS A 133 1.03 5.46 13.19
N PHE A 134 1.33 6.76 13.12
CA PHE A 134 2.63 7.27 12.71
C PHE A 134 3.48 7.56 13.95
N VAL A 135 4.60 6.86 14.08
CA VAL A 135 5.56 7.05 15.17
C VAL A 135 6.76 7.82 14.64
N HIS A 136 7.05 8.94 15.32
CA HIS A 136 8.12 9.88 14.98
C HIS A 136 9.19 9.90 16.07
N GLY A 137 10.38 10.44 15.76
CA GLY A 137 11.44 10.68 16.75
C GLY A 137 12.28 9.45 17.08
N PHE A 138 12.27 8.44 16.22
CA PHE A 138 13.13 7.27 16.34
C PHE A 138 14.32 7.37 15.39
N GLU A 139 15.53 7.40 15.94
CA GLU A 139 16.78 7.35 15.19
C GLU A 139 17.46 5.99 15.43
N PRO A 140 17.71 5.20 14.38
CA PRO A 140 18.44 3.94 14.52
C PRO A 140 19.84 4.16 15.10
N TYR A 141 20.21 3.36 16.09
CA TYR A 141 21.53 3.38 16.71
C TYR A 141 22.14 1.98 16.71
N PHE A 142 23.46 1.93 16.84
CA PHE A 142 24.21 0.70 17.02
C PHE A 142 25.28 0.90 18.09
N TYR A 143 25.73 -0.20 18.68
CA TYR A 143 26.78 -0.19 19.69
C TYR A 143 28.12 -0.57 19.08
N ILE A 144 29.17 0.12 19.50
CA ILE A 144 30.57 -0.23 19.24
C ILE A 144 31.31 -0.37 20.55
N SER A 145 32.39 -1.15 20.54
CA SER A 145 33.31 -1.17 21.68
C SER A 145 34.03 0.18 21.76
N CYS A 146 34.16 0.73 22.98
CA CYS A 146 34.91 1.97 23.19
C CYS A 146 36.40 1.70 22.92
N PRO A 147 37.03 2.40 21.95
CA PRO A 147 38.46 2.29 21.68
C PRO A 147 39.29 2.54 22.94
N PRO A 148 40.36 1.75 23.19
CA PRO A 148 41.24 1.98 24.33
C PRO A 148 41.82 3.40 24.33
N GLY A 149 41.71 4.10 25.46
CA GLY A 149 42.23 5.46 25.61
C GLY A 149 41.28 6.59 25.17
N MET A 150 40.09 6.28 24.65
CA MET A 150 39.07 7.28 24.30
C MET A 150 38.43 7.88 25.54
N GLY A 151 38.53 9.20 25.69
CA GLY A 151 37.94 9.98 26.78
C GLY A 151 36.73 10.82 26.36
N PRO A 152 36.09 11.53 27.30
CA PRO A 152 34.97 12.44 27.02
C PRO A 152 35.31 13.53 26.00
N ASP A 153 36.55 14.02 26.01
CA ASP A 153 37.01 15.08 25.11
C ASP A 153 37.13 14.60 23.64
N ASP A 154 37.28 13.29 23.43
CA ASP A 154 37.40 12.69 22.10
C ASP A 154 36.03 12.48 21.42
N ILE A 155 34.94 12.48 22.18
CA ILE A 155 33.59 12.17 21.68
C ILE A 155 33.14 13.17 20.61
N SER A 156 33.35 14.47 20.84
CA SER A 156 32.93 15.51 19.89
C SER A 156 33.67 15.38 18.55
N ARG A 157 34.98 15.08 18.59
CA ARG A 157 35.78 14.86 17.39
C ARG A 157 35.36 13.58 16.66
N PHE A 158 35.04 12.52 17.40
CA PHE A 158 34.55 11.27 16.85
C PHE A 158 33.21 11.48 16.13
N HIS A 159 32.25 12.17 16.76
CA HIS A 159 30.96 12.53 16.15
C HIS A 159 31.14 13.29 14.85
N GLN A 160 31.96 14.34 14.87
CA GLN A 160 32.25 15.14 13.69
C GLN A 160 32.81 14.29 12.55
N SER A 161 33.75 13.38 12.86
CA SER A 161 34.36 12.50 11.84
C SER A 161 33.34 11.57 11.17
N LEU A 162 32.30 11.14 11.89
CA LEU A 162 31.21 10.33 11.32
C LEU A 162 30.29 11.14 10.41
N GLU A 163 30.04 12.42 10.73
CA GLU A 163 29.19 13.30 9.91
C GLU A 163 29.85 13.69 8.58
N PHE A 164 31.15 13.99 8.58
CA PHE A 164 31.90 14.35 7.37
C PHE A 164 32.24 13.16 6.47
N GLY A 165 32.23 11.94 7.03
CA GLY A 165 32.51 10.70 6.30
C GLY A 165 31.34 10.18 5.45
N ASN A 166 30.18 10.85 5.46
CA ASN A 166 29.06 10.53 4.58
C ASN A 166 29.17 11.34 3.27
N PRO A 167 29.82 10.81 2.21
CA PRO A 167 29.77 11.47 0.91
C PRO A 167 28.31 11.60 0.48
N LYS A 168 27.98 12.70 -0.19
CA LYS A 168 26.72 12.81 -0.94
C LYS A 168 26.63 11.58 -1.87
N PRO A 169 25.43 11.04 -2.14
CA PRO A 169 25.28 9.80 -2.93
C PRO A 169 25.98 9.83 -4.32
N GLU A 170 26.27 11.03 -4.81
CA GLU A 170 27.08 11.36 -5.99
C GLU A 170 28.58 10.95 -5.89
N GLU A 171 29.18 10.94 -4.70
CA GLU A 171 30.62 10.73 -4.47
C GLU A 171 30.96 9.37 -3.81
N ALA A 172 29.95 8.54 -3.53
CA ALA A 172 30.10 7.28 -2.77
C ALA A 172 30.84 6.15 -3.52
N SER A 173 31.24 6.35 -4.78
CA SER A 173 31.97 5.35 -5.58
C SER A 173 33.40 5.08 -5.07
N GLY A 174 33.96 5.95 -4.21
CA GLY A 174 35.39 5.93 -3.88
C GLY A 174 35.82 5.25 -2.58
N TYR A 175 34.92 4.95 -1.65
CA TYR A 175 35.30 4.58 -0.27
C TYR A 175 34.84 3.17 0.10
N ALA A 176 35.53 2.16 -0.44
CA ALA A 176 35.47 0.81 0.11
C ALA A 176 36.31 0.76 1.40
N LEU A 177 35.64 0.50 2.53
CA LEU A 177 36.32 0.21 3.80
C LEU A 177 37.15 -1.07 3.64
N THR A 178 38.48 -0.94 3.63
CA THR A 178 39.40 -2.08 3.67
C THR A 178 39.38 -2.69 5.06
N THR A 179 38.63 -3.79 5.22
CA THR A 179 38.69 -4.62 6.41
C THR A 179 40.04 -5.35 6.42
N THR A 180 40.99 -4.90 7.24
CA THR A 180 42.23 -5.65 7.47
C THR A 180 41.98 -6.69 8.56
N THR A 181 41.75 -7.94 8.18
CA THR A 181 41.80 -9.08 9.11
C THR A 181 43.26 -9.39 9.43
N LYS A 182 43.69 -9.08 10.67
CA LYS A 182 44.94 -9.62 11.22
C LYS A 182 44.70 -11.09 11.59
N THR A 183 45.33 -11.99 10.85
CA THR A 183 45.49 -13.39 11.25
C THR A 183 46.60 -13.45 12.30
N GLU A 184 46.26 -13.81 13.53
CA GLU A 184 47.26 -14.15 14.55
C GLU A 184 47.77 -15.57 14.30
N ASP A 185 48.99 -15.68 13.80
CA ASP A 185 49.75 -16.93 13.78
C ASP A 185 50.11 -17.30 15.23
N SER A 186 49.46 -18.35 15.74
CA SER A 186 49.79 -18.95 17.03
C SER A 186 51.04 -19.80 16.87
N LYS A 187 52.19 -19.24 17.27
CA LYS A 187 53.45 -19.96 17.41
C LYS A 187 53.34 -20.94 18.58
N VAL A 188 53.15 -22.22 18.27
CA VAL A 188 53.25 -23.33 19.24
C VAL A 188 54.72 -23.43 19.68
N GLU A 189 54.98 -23.15 20.96
CA GLU A 189 56.26 -23.47 21.60
C GLU A 189 56.32 -24.96 21.91
N ASP A 190 57.31 -25.64 21.33
CA ASP A 190 57.58 -27.06 21.51
C ASP A 190 58.45 -27.25 22.77
N GLY A 191 57.89 -27.88 23.81
CA GLY A 191 58.59 -28.17 25.07
C GLY A 191 59.48 -29.42 24.94
N PRO A 192 60.61 -29.52 25.67
CA PRO A 192 61.58 -30.59 25.44
C PRO A 192 61.07 -31.95 25.92
N GLY A 193 60.95 -32.88 24.97
CA GLY A 193 60.56 -34.27 25.19
C GLY A 193 61.51 -35.01 26.15
N ARG A 194 60.91 -35.63 27.17
CA ARG A 194 61.58 -36.56 28.08
C ARG A 194 62.07 -37.79 27.30
N ARG A 195 63.39 -38.00 27.28
CA ARG A 195 64.00 -39.27 26.87
C ARG A 195 63.73 -40.34 27.93
N SER A 196 62.97 -41.37 27.57
CA SER A 196 62.97 -42.65 28.27
C SER A 196 64.17 -43.47 27.78
N ARG A 197 65.04 -43.89 28.70
CA ARG A 197 66.05 -44.94 28.48
C ARG A 197 65.55 -46.19 29.22
N ASN A 198 65.82 -47.35 28.60
CA ASN A 198 65.63 -48.72 29.09
C ASN A 198 65.78 -48.91 30.60
#